data_AF-A0A3S9UYM5-F1
#
_entry.id   AF-A0A3S9UYM5-F1
#
_cell.length_a   1.000
_cell.length_b   1.000
_cell.length_c   1.000
_cell.angle_alpha   90.00
_cell.angle_beta   90.00
_cell.angle_gamma   90.00
#
_symmetry.space_group_name_H-M   'P 1'
#
loop_
_entity.id
_entity.type
_entity.pdbx_description
1 polymer ?
#
loop_
_entity_poly.entity_id
_entity_poly.type
_entity_poly.pdbx_seq_one_letter_code
_entity_poly.pdbx_strand_id
1 'polypeptide(L)' 'MTAIWSYAGLPTISLPGGQAKGLPLGFQCIADFGQDEFLLHHAERIARLL' A
#
# COMPACT_ATOMS: atom_id res chain seq x y z
N MET A 1 -9.42 4.76 -4.76
CA MET A 1 -9.07 6.14 -5.17
C MET A 1 -7.79 6.54 -4.44
N THR A 2 -6.73 6.94 -5.15
CA THR A 2 -5.41 7.25 -4.57
C THR A 2 -5.18 8.75 -4.33
N ALA A 3 -5.92 9.61 -5.03
CA ALA A 3 -5.69 11.06 -5.07
C ALA A 3 -5.79 11.77 -3.71
N ILE A 4 -6.61 11.24 -2.79
CA ILE A 4 -6.82 11.82 -1.46
C ILE A 4 -5.53 11.75 -0.64
N TRP A 5 -4.83 10.63 -0.71
CA TRP A 5 -3.58 10.39 0.02
C TRP A 5 -2.42 11.18 -0.60
N SER A 6 -2.37 11.26 -1.93
CA SER A 6 -1.40 12.09 -2.63
C SER A 6 -1.59 13.57 -2.31
N TYR A 7 -2.83 14.05 -2.28
CA TYR A 7 -3.15 15.43 -1.90
C TYR A 7 -2.74 15.72 -0.45
N ALA A 8 -3.01 14.78 0.46
CA ALA A 8 -2.64 14.90 1.87
C ALA A 8 -1.13 14.72 2.13
N GLY A 9 -0.31 14.42 1.11
CA GLY A 9 1.12 14.18 1.25
C GLY A 9 1.47 12.94 2.07
N LEU A 10 0.53 12.00 2.20
CA LEU A 10 0.75 10.78 2.99
C LEU A 10 1.56 9.76 2.18
N PRO A 11 2.51 9.05 2.81
CA PRO A 11 3.24 7.97 2.16
C PRO A 11 2.29 6.82 1.84
N THR A 12 2.40 6.28 0.62
CA THR A 12 1.58 5.14 0.16
C THR A 12 2.43 4.12 -0.59
N ILE A 13 2.12 2.83 -0.42
CA ILE A 13 2.74 1.71 -1.15
C ILE A 13 1.65 0.81 -1.70
N SER A 14 1.77 0.42 -2.97
CA SER A 14 0.88 -0.54 -3.64
C SER A 14 1.56 -1.90 -3.74
N LEU A 15 0.89 -2.94 -3.25
CA LEU A 15 1.34 -4.33 -3.23
C LEU A 15 0.45 -5.20 -4.15
N PRO A 16 0.96 -6.31 -4.70
CA PRO A 16 0.11 -7.36 -5.24
C PRO A 16 -0.75 -7.96 -4.10
N GLY A 17 -2.07 -7.96 -4.25
CA GLY A 17 -3.02 -8.45 -3.25
C GLY A 17 -3.78 -9.71 -3.67
N GLY A 18 -3.29 -10.41 -4.69
CA GLY A 18 -3.91 -11.61 -5.25
C GLY A 18 -4.55 -11.38 -6.62
N GLN A 19 -5.53 -12.23 -6.97
CA GLN A 19 -6.20 -12.20 -8.26
C GLN A 19 -7.71 -12.37 -8.11
N ALA A 20 -8.48 -11.72 -8.98
CA ALA A 20 -9.90 -11.98 -9.14
C ALA A 20 -10.25 -12.05 -10.63
N LYS A 21 -10.99 -13.09 -11.02
CA LYS A 21 -11.39 -13.34 -12.42
C LYS A 21 -10.20 -13.33 -13.40
N GLY A 22 -9.04 -13.82 -12.95
CA GLY A 22 -7.80 -13.86 -13.75
C GLY A 22 -7.08 -12.51 -13.91
N LEU A 23 -7.51 -11.47 -13.19
CA LEU A 23 -6.87 -10.16 -13.18
C LEU A 23 -6.18 -9.88 -11.85
N PRO A 24 -5.03 -9.19 -11.84
CA PRO A 24 -4.33 -8.84 -10.61
C PRO A 24 -5.12 -7.81 -9.79
N LEU A 25 -5.16 -8.02 -8.48
CA LEU A 25 -5.67 -7.04 -7.53
C LEU A 25 -4.50 -6.33 -6.84
N GLY A 26 -4.62 -5.01 -6.68
CA GLY A 26 -3.67 -4.21 -5.89
C GLY A 26 -4.18 -4.00 -4.47
N PHE A 27 -3.27 -4.01 -3.50
CA PHE A 27 -3.52 -3.68 -2.10
C PHE A 27 -2.69 -2.45 -1.72
N GLN A 28 -3.33 -1.35 -1.31
CA GLN A 28 -2.63 -0.11 -0.97
C GLN A 28 -2.51 0.04 0.54
N CYS A 29 -1.29 0.18 1.03
CA CYS A 29 -0.96 0.54 2.41
C CYS A 29 -0.71 2.06 2.47
N ILE A 30 -1.23 2.72 3.50
CA ILE A 30 -1.05 4.15 3.76
C ILE A 30 -0.59 4.29 5.22
N ALA A 31 0.40 5.14 5.47
CA ALA A 31 0.81 5.51 6.82
C ALA A 31 0.64 7.02 7.04
N ASP A 32 0.88 7.45 8.28
CA ASP A 32 0.86 8.87 8.64
C ASP A 32 1.98 9.64 7.94
N PHE A 33 1.82 10.97 7.89
CA PHE A 33 2.77 11.87 7.23
C PHE A 33 4.20 11.68 7.78
N GLY A 34 5.17 11.48 6.87
CA GLY A 34 6.59 11.30 7.22
C GLY A 34 6.92 9.98 7.92
N GLN A 35 6.03 9.00 7.90
CA GLN A 35 6.24 7.66 8.47
C GLN A 35 6.60 6.62 7.39
N ASP A 36 7.45 6.99 6.44
CA ASP A 36 7.84 6.18 5.28
C ASP A 36 8.52 4.86 5.67
N GLU A 37 9.46 4.89 6.62
CA GLU A 37 10.17 3.69 7.10
C GLU A 37 9.24 2.75 7.85
N PHE A 38 8.30 3.30 8.63
CA PHE A 38 7.27 2.53 9.30
C PHE A 38 6.38 1.82 8.27
N LEU A 39 5.96 2.54 7.22
CA LEU A 39 5.17 1.99 6.14
C LEU A 39 5.92 0.86 5.42
N LEU A 40 7.20 1.07 5.08
CA LEU A 40 8.04 0.07 4.42
C LEU A 40 8.18 -1.20 5.26
N HIS A 41 8.49 -1.05 6.56
CA HIS A 41 8.64 -2.19 7.46
C HIS A 41 7.37 -3.07 7.51
N HIS A 42 6.20 -2.45 7.58
CA HIS A 42 4.94 -3.17 7.67
C HIS A 42 4.49 -3.71 6.30
N ALA A 43 4.68 -2.94 5.23
CA ALA A 43 4.32 -3.35 3.87
C ALA A 43 5.10 -4.60 3.44
N GLU A 44 6.38 -4.72 3.80
CA GLU A 44 7.18 -5.93 3.52
C GLU A 44 6.58 -7.16 4.21
N ARG A 45 6.13 -7.04 5.46
CA ARG A 45 5.48 -8.13 6.19
C ARG A 45 4.13 -8.50 5.59
N ILE A 46 3.33 -7.51 5.21
CA ILE A 46 2.03 -7.71 4.56
C ILE A 46 2.21 -8.40 3.21
N ALA A 47 3.19 -7.97 2.40
CA ALA A 47 3.48 -8.55 1.09
C ALA A 47 3.88 -10.04 1.16
N ARG A 48 4.43 -10.51 2.28
CA ARG A 48 4.73 -11.93 2.51
C ARG A 48 3.49 -12.76 2.87
N LEU A 49 2.40 -12.13 3.30
CA LEU A 49 1.17 -12.79 3.74
C LEU A 49 0.05 -12.79 2.69
N LEU A 50 0.12 -11.85 1.73
CA LEU A 50 -0.79 -11.75 0.59
C LEU A 50 -0.41 -12.73 -0.53
#